data_AF-A0A2D4F137-F1
#
_entry.id   AF-A0A2D4F137-F1
#
_cell.length_a   1.000
_cell.length_b   1.000
_cell.length_c   1.000
_cell.angle_alpha   90.00
_cell.angle_beta   90.00
_cell.angle_gamma   90.00
#
_symmetry.space_group_name_H-M   'P 1'
#
loop_
_entity.id
_entity.type
_entity.pdbx_description
1 polymer ?
#
loop_
_entity_poly.entity_id
_entity_poly.type
_entity_poly.pdbx_seq_one_letter_code
_entity_poly.pdbx_strand_id
1 'polypeptide(L)'
;GTVALKIIPIEGSERVNGEPQKTFTEILPEIIISKELSLLTDEAVNRTSGFIRLYSVHCVQGTYPEHLLNAWDEYHRLKQSENNRPDFFSDQQLFMVLEFEFGGTDLENMRNRHLSSVTLAKSILHQVTASLAVAEEALRFEHRDLHWGNVLVRKTSLKEVAVTLNGEVYVLPTQGILVNIIDYTFSRLERDGLTVFCDLSTDEEVFQGGGDYQFDIYRHMREENANNWADYFPHSNILWLHYLADKLLKEVTYKKKATSSS
;
A
#
# COMPACT_ATOMS: atom_id res chain seq x y z
N GLY A 1 4.91 17.84 -11.23
CA GLY A 1 5.37 17.61 -9.85
C GLY A 1 6.19 16.33 -9.81
N THR A 2 6.78 15.98 -8.67
CA THR A 2 7.44 14.66 -8.49
C THR A 2 6.39 13.55 -8.55
N VAL A 3 6.70 12.45 -9.23
CA VAL A 3 5.84 11.26 -9.36
C VAL A 3 6.62 10.02 -8.94
N ALA A 4 5.91 8.93 -8.65
CA ALA A 4 6.47 7.61 -8.44
C ALA A 4 6.03 6.67 -9.58
N LEU A 5 6.97 5.92 -10.16
CA LEU A 5 6.69 4.94 -11.21
C LEU A 5 6.84 3.53 -10.63
N LYS A 6 5.76 2.74 -10.62
CA LYS A 6 5.82 1.30 -10.36
C LYS A 6 5.87 0.59 -11.71
N ILE A 7 6.98 -0.08 -11.99
CA ILE A 7 7.25 -0.78 -13.26
C ILE A 7 7.26 -2.27 -12.99
N ILE A 8 6.35 -3.01 -13.60
CA ILE A 8 6.09 -4.42 -13.31
C ILE A 8 6.22 -5.22 -14.63
N PRO A 9 7.21 -6.12 -14.76
CA PRO A 9 7.29 -7.01 -15.92
C PRO A 9 6.13 -8.00 -15.90
N ILE A 10 5.49 -8.21 -17.05
CA ILE A 10 4.35 -9.10 -17.23
C ILE A 10 4.53 -9.97 -18.47
N GLU A 11 3.82 -11.12 -18.51
CA GLU A 11 3.74 -12.02 -19.67
C GLU A 11 5.07 -12.67 -20.13
N GLY A 12 6.19 -12.40 -19.46
CA GLY A 12 7.48 -13.01 -19.77
C GLY A 12 7.68 -14.36 -19.09
N SER A 13 8.48 -15.23 -19.73
CA SER A 13 8.84 -16.56 -19.21
C SER A 13 9.98 -16.53 -18.19
N GLU A 14 10.79 -15.47 -18.18
CA GLU A 14 11.91 -15.31 -17.27
C GLU A 14 11.42 -14.99 -15.86
N ARG A 15 11.99 -15.68 -14.85
CA ARG A 15 11.72 -15.36 -13.45
C ARG A 15 12.37 -14.02 -13.09
N VAL A 16 11.64 -13.20 -12.35
CA VAL A 16 12.09 -11.88 -11.87
C VAL A 16 12.08 -11.89 -10.36
N ASN A 17 13.25 -11.71 -9.73
CA ASN A 17 13.42 -11.76 -8.28
C ASN A 17 12.96 -13.09 -7.66
N GLY A 18 13.11 -14.19 -8.39
CA GLY A 18 12.67 -15.53 -7.96
C GLY A 18 11.27 -15.92 -8.42
N GLU A 19 10.41 -14.96 -8.76
CA GLU A 19 9.00 -15.19 -9.06
C GLU A 19 8.69 -15.23 -10.56
N PRO A 20 7.67 -16.00 -11.00
CA PRO A 20 7.11 -15.87 -12.34
C PRO A 20 6.53 -14.47 -12.54
N GLN A 21 6.57 -13.98 -13.77
CA GLN A 21 5.91 -12.72 -14.10
C GLN A 21 4.39 -12.89 -14.10
N LYS A 22 3.67 -11.87 -13.61
CA LYS A 22 2.21 -11.86 -13.67
C LYS A 22 1.73 -11.87 -15.13
N THR A 23 0.66 -12.58 -15.39
CA THR A 23 -0.14 -12.46 -16.61
C THR A 23 -0.99 -11.18 -16.58
N PHE A 24 -1.59 -10.83 -17.72
CA PHE A 24 -2.58 -9.75 -17.82
C PHE A 24 -3.74 -9.93 -16.84
N THR A 25 -4.19 -11.18 -16.65
CA THR A 25 -5.29 -11.48 -15.73
C THR A 25 -4.89 -11.26 -14.27
N GLU A 26 -3.66 -11.61 -13.91
CA GLU A 26 -3.16 -11.49 -12.53
C GLU A 26 -2.78 -10.05 -12.15
N ILE A 27 -2.40 -9.20 -13.10
CA ILE A 27 -2.11 -7.78 -12.83
C ILE A 27 -3.37 -6.91 -12.83
N LEU A 28 -4.46 -7.38 -13.45
CA LEU A 28 -5.69 -6.60 -13.59
C LEU A 28 -6.30 -6.15 -12.25
N PRO A 29 -6.37 -7.00 -11.19
CA PRO A 29 -6.87 -6.58 -9.89
C PRO A 29 -6.13 -5.37 -9.32
N GLU A 30 -4.79 -5.37 -9.35
CA GLU A 30 -3.98 -4.27 -8.84
C GLU A 30 -4.27 -2.95 -9.58
N ILE A 31 -4.46 -3.01 -10.90
CA ILE A 31 -4.78 -1.85 -11.74
C ILE A 31 -6.16 -1.29 -11.41
N ILE A 32 -7.17 -2.16 -11.35
CA ILE A 32 -8.56 -1.75 -11.06
C ILE A 32 -8.64 -1.16 -9.66
N ILE A 33 -8.08 -1.85 -8.66
CA ILE A 33 -8.11 -1.40 -7.26
C ILE A 33 -7.38 -0.07 -7.10
N SER A 34 -6.19 0.09 -7.71
CA SER A 34 -5.46 1.36 -7.69
C SER A 34 -6.29 2.52 -8.24
N LYS A 35 -7.02 2.28 -9.33
CA LYS A 35 -7.87 3.29 -9.95
C LYS A 35 -9.07 3.63 -9.07
N GLU A 36 -9.78 2.64 -8.57
CA GLU A 36 -10.97 2.80 -7.74
C GLU A 36 -10.67 3.55 -6.44
N LEU A 37 -9.61 3.17 -5.73
CA LEU A 37 -9.19 3.84 -4.50
C LEU A 37 -8.70 5.27 -4.77
N SER A 38 -8.05 5.52 -5.90
CA SER A 38 -7.63 6.86 -6.29
C SER A 38 -8.81 7.80 -6.56
N LEU A 39 -9.96 7.28 -6.99
CA LEU A 39 -11.15 8.09 -7.30
C LEU A 39 -11.87 8.55 -6.03
N LEU A 40 -11.68 7.87 -4.89
CA LEU A 40 -12.32 8.24 -3.60
C LEU A 40 -12.01 9.67 -3.15
N THR A 41 -10.96 10.32 -3.65
CA THR A 41 -10.68 11.73 -3.29
C THR A 41 -11.63 12.73 -3.95
N ASP A 42 -12.30 12.31 -5.03
CA ASP A 42 -13.20 13.12 -5.86
C ASP A 42 -14.69 12.74 -5.65
N GLU A 43 -14.96 11.72 -4.82
CA GLU A 43 -16.32 11.25 -4.48
C GLU A 43 -17.05 12.18 -3.49
N ALA A 44 -18.39 12.11 -3.48
CA ALA A 44 -19.22 12.99 -2.64
C ALA A 44 -19.65 12.36 -1.31
N VAL A 45 -20.08 11.10 -1.32
CA VAL A 45 -20.70 10.43 -0.15
C VAL A 45 -19.65 9.76 0.72
N ASN A 46 -18.69 9.08 0.09
CA ASN A 46 -17.60 8.39 0.74
C ASN A 46 -16.30 8.88 0.11
N ARG A 47 -15.60 9.78 0.81
CA ARG A 47 -14.49 10.56 0.29
C ARG A 47 -13.27 10.49 1.18
N THR A 48 -12.12 10.17 0.60
CA THR A 48 -10.84 10.24 1.31
C THR A 48 -9.69 10.50 0.33
N SER A 49 -8.70 11.29 0.77
CA SER A 49 -7.44 11.48 0.05
C SER A 49 -6.31 10.58 0.59
N GLY A 50 -6.65 9.59 1.43
CA GLY A 50 -5.68 8.75 2.13
C GLY A 50 -5.17 7.55 1.35
N PHE A 51 -5.68 7.29 0.15
CA PHE A 51 -5.07 6.37 -0.83
C PHE A 51 -4.20 7.17 -1.80
N ILE A 52 -3.16 6.55 -2.35
CA ILE A 52 -2.28 7.26 -3.28
C ILE A 52 -3.01 7.55 -4.59
N ARG A 53 -2.84 8.77 -5.12
CA ARG A 53 -3.45 9.12 -6.41
C ARG A 53 -2.71 8.42 -7.54
N LEU A 54 -3.47 7.73 -8.39
CA LEU A 54 -2.99 7.16 -9.64
C LEU A 54 -3.24 8.18 -10.77
N TYR A 55 -2.18 8.57 -11.48
CA TYR A 55 -2.26 9.50 -12.60
C TYR A 55 -2.47 8.78 -13.93
N SER A 56 -1.73 7.70 -14.17
CA SER A 56 -1.78 6.99 -15.45
C SER A 56 -1.34 5.54 -15.31
N VAL A 57 -1.81 4.70 -16.24
CA VAL A 57 -1.41 3.29 -16.37
C VAL A 57 -1.14 3.02 -17.83
N HIS A 58 0.02 2.46 -18.13
CA HIS A 58 0.43 2.13 -19.49
C HIS A 58 0.96 0.69 -19.55
N CYS A 59 0.58 -0.04 -20.59
CA CYS A 59 1.30 -1.25 -21.01
C CYS A 59 2.34 -0.80 -22.04
N VAL A 60 3.62 -1.06 -21.75
CA VAL A 60 4.75 -0.68 -22.60
C VAL A 60 5.54 -1.92 -22.99
N GLN A 61 6.26 -1.84 -24.11
CA GLN A 61 7.07 -2.93 -24.65
C GLN A 61 8.50 -2.42 -24.90
N GLY A 62 9.51 -3.21 -24.52
CA GLY A 62 10.90 -2.92 -24.85
C GLY A 62 11.89 -3.44 -23.82
N THR A 63 13.17 -3.06 -23.98
CA THR A 63 14.20 -3.34 -22.97
C THR A 63 14.10 -2.36 -21.81
N TYR A 64 14.72 -2.70 -20.66
CA TYR A 64 14.77 -1.78 -19.53
C TYR A 64 15.64 -0.55 -19.88
N PRO A 65 15.13 0.68 -19.75
CA PRO A 65 15.86 1.87 -20.18
C PRO A 65 17.19 2.08 -19.45
N GLU A 66 18.23 2.47 -20.18
CA GLU A 66 19.59 2.68 -19.63
C GLU A 66 19.61 3.67 -18.46
N HIS A 67 18.82 4.73 -18.51
CA HIS A 67 18.72 5.69 -17.42
C HIS A 67 18.11 5.10 -16.14
N LEU A 68 17.18 4.14 -16.26
CA LEU A 68 16.61 3.42 -15.12
C LEU A 68 17.57 2.36 -14.59
N LEU A 69 18.36 1.71 -15.47
CA LEU A 69 19.44 0.82 -15.04
C LEU A 69 20.49 1.58 -14.22
N ASN A 70 20.92 2.75 -14.68
CA ASN A 70 21.85 3.60 -13.94
C ASN A 70 21.28 4.04 -12.57
N ALA A 71 19.97 4.34 -12.50
CA ALA A 71 19.29 4.66 -11.25
C ALA A 71 19.23 3.46 -10.30
N TRP A 72 18.99 2.26 -10.85
CA TRP A 72 19.03 1.00 -10.08
C TRP A 72 20.43 0.72 -9.54
N ASP A 73 21.48 0.90 -10.35
CA ASP A 73 22.88 0.68 -9.94
C ASP A 73 23.28 1.61 -8.80
N GLU A 74 22.90 2.88 -8.87
CA GLU A 74 23.15 3.85 -7.81
C GLU A 74 22.39 3.50 -6.53
N TYR A 75 21.13 3.07 -6.64
CA TYR A 75 20.37 2.59 -5.49
C TYR A 75 21.02 1.35 -4.87
N HIS A 76 21.37 0.34 -5.67
CA HIS A 76 22.01 -0.88 -5.18
C HIS A 76 23.35 -0.58 -4.50
N ARG A 77 24.15 0.33 -5.05
CA ARG A 77 25.41 0.80 -4.43
C ARG A 77 25.18 1.44 -3.07
N LEU A 78 24.10 2.19 -2.89
CA LEU A 78 23.80 2.94 -1.66
C LEU A 78 23.01 2.13 -0.61
N LYS A 79 22.19 1.18 -1.04
CA LYS A 79 21.16 0.52 -0.23
C LYS A 79 21.20 -1.00 -0.26
N GLN A 80 21.97 -1.59 -1.18
CA GLN A 80 22.03 -3.03 -1.41
C GLN A 80 20.64 -3.60 -1.74
N SER A 81 20.21 -3.43 -3.00
CA SER A 81 18.97 -4.03 -3.50
C SER A 81 19.01 -5.55 -3.38
N GLU A 82 17.93 -6.13 -2.86
CA GLU A 82 17.69 -7.59 -2.83
C GLU A 82 17.21 -8.11 -4.20
N ASN A 83 16.67 -7.23 -5.05
CA ASN A 83 16.22 -7.57 -6.40
C ASN A 83 17.39 -7.83 -7.35
N ASN A 84 17.12 -8.57 -8.43
CA ASN A 84 18.05 -8.71 -9.54
C ASN A 84 18.13 -7.39 -10.34
N ARG A 85 19.29 -7.13 -10.94
CA ARG A 85 19.44 -6.02 -11.89
C ARG A 85 18.55 -6.28 -13.11
N PRO A 86 17.66 -5.37 -13.51
CA PRO A 86 16.66 -5.63 -14.55
C PRO A 86 17.22 -5.45 -15.98
N ASP A 87 18.39 -5.99 -16.28
CA ASP A 87 19.12 -5.78 -17.55
C ASP A 87 19.03 -6.94 -18.55
N PHE A 88 18.26 -7.98 -18.21
CA PHE A 88 18.11 -9.20 -18.98
C PHE A 88 16.87 -9.21 -19.89
N PHE A 89 16.02 -8.19 -19.84
CA PHE A 89 14.79 -8.13 -20.62
C PHE A 89 15.04 -7.89 -22.11
N SER A 90 14.35 -8.63 -22.98
CA SER A 90 14.39 -8.45 -24.43
C SER A 90 13.52 -7.28 -24.89
N ASP A 91 13.62 -6.90 -26.17
CA ASP A 91 12.76 -5.87 -26.78
C ASP A 91 11.28 -6.29 -26.91
N GLN A 92 10.97 -7.57 -26.69
CA GLN A 92 9.60 -8.09 -26.66
C GLN A 92 8.98 -8.11 -25.26
N GLN A 93 9.74 -7.80 -24.20
CA GLN A 93 9.21 -7.80 -22.84
C GLN A 93 8.12 -6.73 -22.67
N LEU A 94 7.01 -7.13 -22.06
CA LEU A 94 5.93 -6.23 -21.68
C LEU A 94 6.06 -5.78 -20.23
N PHE A 95 5.73 -4.52 -19.95
CA PHE A 95 5.66 -3.98 -18.60
C PHE A 95 4.38 -3.21 -18.39
N MET A 96 3.80 -3.33 -17.19
CA MET A 96 2.85 -2.35 -16.69
C MET A 96 3.60 -1.23 -15.98
N VAL A 97 3.33 0.01 -16.39
CA VAL A 97 3.86 1.23 -15.76
C VAL A 97 2.70 1.98 -15.12
N LEU A 98 2.67 2.01 -13.80
CA LEU A 98 1.69 2.76 -13.02
C LEU A 98 2.38 4.03 -12.50
N GLU A 99 1.83 5.19 -12.87
CA GLU A 99 2.33 6.49 -12.45
C GLU A 99 1.48 7.04 -11.30
N PHE A 100 2.10 7.20 -10.14
CA PHE A 100 1.45 7.65 -8.91
C PHE A 100 1.93 9.03 -8.48
N GLU A 101 1.11 9.70 -7.66
CA GLU A 101 1.57 10.78 -6.82
C GLU A 101 2.75 10.34 -5.95
N PHE A 102 3.71 11.24 -5.71
CA PHE A 102 4.75 10.98 -4.73
C PHE A 102 4.22 11.15 -3.29
N GLY A 103 3.94 10.02 -2.62
CA GLY A 103 3.36 9.97 -1.27
C GLY A 103 4.34 10.23 -0.11
N GLY A 104 5.65 10.33 -0.38
CA GLY A 104 6.66 10.58 0.63
C GLY A 104 7.54 9.36 0.95
N THR A 105 7.74 9.08 2.24
CA THR A 105 8.55 7.94 2.72
C THR A 105 7.67 7.01 3.53
N ASP A 106 7.87 5.71 3.41
CA ASP A 106 7.16 4.69 4.19
C ASP A 106 7.47 4.75 5.70
N LEU A 107 6.59 4.18 6.53
CA LEU A 107 6.74 4.19 7.98
C LEU A 107 7.95 3.38 8.46
N GLU A 108 8.32 2.31 7.76
CA GLU A 108 9.48 1.48 8.11
C GLU A 108 10.77 2.30 8.06
N ASN A 109 11.01 3.02 6.97
CA ASN A 109 12.16 3.91 6.82
C ASN A 109 12.10 5.14 7.74
N MET A 110 10.90 5.49 8.23
CA MET A 110 10.71 6.57 9.20
C MET A 110 11.05 6.18 10.64
N ARG A 111 11.15 4.88 10.97
CA ARG A 111 11.53 4.42 12.33
C ARG A 111 12.84 5.05 12.79
N ASN A 112 13.82 5.13 11.89
CA ASN A 112 15.15 5.67 12.15
C ASN A 112 15.19 7.22 12.10
N ARG A 113 14.20 7.84 11.44
CA ARG A 113 14.09 9.29 11.30
C ARG A 113 13.32 9.97 12.44
N HIS A 114 13.01 9.20 13.48
CA HIS A 114 12.38 9.59 14.75
C HIS A 114 11.04 10.32 14.54
N LEU A 115 9.94 9.56 14.57
CA LEU A 115 8.62 10.14 14.83
C LEU A 115 8.70 10.95 16.13
N SER A 116 8.29 12.22 16.06
CA SER A 116 8.59 13.20 17.10
C SER A 116 7.81 12.97 18.40
N SER A 117 6.65 12.32 18.33
CA SER A 117 5.73 12.10 19.47
C SER A 117 4.70 10.99 19.19
N VAL A 118 4.14 10.44 20.27
CA VAL A 118 3.00 9.49 20.22
C VAL A 118 1.75 10.13 19.59
N THR A 119 1.57 11.45 19.74
CA THR A 119 0.46 12.18 19.10
C THR A 119 0.54 12.09 17.57
N LEU A 120 1.75 12.09 17.01
CA LEU A 120 1.94 11.90 15.57
C LEU A 120 1.57 10.48 15.14
N ALA A 121 1.98 9.46 15.91
CA ALA A 121 1.59 8.07 15.64
C ALA A 121 0.07 7.87 15.70
N LYS A 122 -0.60 8.50 16.69
CA LYS A 122 -2.06 8.53 16.76
C LYS A 122 -2.69 9.16 15.51
N SER A 123 -2.13 10.27 15.01
CA SER A 123 -2.62 10.92 13.78
C SER A 123 -2.48 10.02 12.56
N ILE A 124 -1.34 9.33 12.42
CA ILE A 124 -1.11 8.37 11.34
C ILE A 124 -2.16 7.25 11.38
N LEU A 125 -2.32 6.57 12.53
CA LEU A 125 -3.34 5.53 12.68
C LEU A 125 -4.74 6.06 12.39
N HIS A 126 -5.10 7.24 12.89
CA HIS A 126 -6.43 7.82 12.67
C HIS A 126 -6.70 8.11 11.19
N GLN A 127 -5.70 8.62 10.44
CA GLN A 127 -5.83 8.85 9.00
C GLN A 127 -5.94 7.52 8.22
N VAL A 128 -5.17 6.49 8.58
CA VAL A 128 -5.27 5.15 7.97
C VAL A 128 -6.64 4.55 8.24
N THR A 129 -7.09 4.49 9.50
CA THR A 129 -8.39 3.93 9.89
C THR A 129 -9.54 4.64 9.19
N ALA A 130 -9.53 5.98 9.16
CA ALA A 130 -10.56 6.75 8.48
C ALA A 130 -10.61 6.47 6.96
N SER A 131 -9.45 6.29 6.33
CA SER A 131 -9.37 5.99 4.89
C SER A 131 -9.87 4.58 4.59
N LEU A 132 -9.52 3.60 5.42
CA LEU A 132 -10.04 2.23 5.32
C LEU A 132 -11.57 2.21 5.51
N ALA A 133 -12.10 2.89 6.52
CA ALA A 133 -13.55 2.96 6.75
C ALA A 133 -14.32 3.55 5.55
N VAL A 134 -13.77 4.59 4.91
CA VAL A 134 -14.35 5.15 3.68
C VAL A 134 -14.34 4.13 2.54
N ALA A 135 -13.26 3.38 2.35
CA ALA A 135 -13.17 2.37 1.29
C ALA A 135 -14.01 1.11 1.60
N GLU A 136 -14.13 0.72 2.86
CA GLU A 136 -15.05 -0.34 3.31
C GLU A 136 -16.49 0.00 2.94
N GLU A 137 -16.93 1.22 3.24
CA GLU A 137 -18.29 1.68 2.93
C GLU A 137 -18.50 1.85 1.42
N ALA A 138 -17.56 2.46 0.71
CA ALA A 138 -17.72 2.75 -0.72
C ALA A 138 -17.59 1.51 -1.60
N LEU A 139 -16.69 0.58 -1.25
CA LEU A 139 -16.16 -0.43 -2.15
C LEU A 139 -16.03 -1.82 -1.50
N ARG A 140 -16.54 -2.01 -0.27
CA ARG A 140 -16.33 -3.27 0.50
C ARG A 140 -14.85 -3.68 0.48
N PHE A 141 -13.99 -2.70 0.69
CA PHE A 141 -12.55 -2.84 0.49
C PHE A 141 -11.85 -3.55 1.65
N GLU A 142 -10.89 -4.39 1.31
CA GLU A 142 -9.88 -4.94 2.22
C GLU A 142 -8.49 -4.74 1.63
N HIS A 143 -7.56 -4.18 2.40
CA HIS A 143 -6.20 -3.96 1.90
C HIS A 143 -5.41 -5.27 1.77
N ARG A 144 -5.54 -6.13 2.79
CA ARG A 144 -4.93 -7.47 2.92
C ARG A 144 -3.40 -7.55 2.90
N ASP A 145 -2.71 -6.44 2.66
CA ASP A 145 -1.25 -6.36 2.80
C ASP A 145 -0.76 -5.02 3.37
N LEU A 146 -1.37 -4.52 4.45
CA LEU A 146 -1.07 -3.19 4.96
C LEU A 146 0.07 -3.20 5.98
N HIS A 147 1.22 -3.76 5.60
CA HIS A 147 2.43 -3.65 6.40
C HIS A 147 2.92 -2.18 6.41
N TRP A 148 3.80 -1.83 7.35
CA TRP A 148 4.25 -0.44 7.54
C TRP A 148 5.07 0.14 6.37
N GLY A 149 5.50 -0.72 5.42
CA GLY A 149 6.07 -0.30 4.14
C GLY A 149 5.03 0.30 3.19
N ASN A 150 3.76 -0.10 3.34
CA ASN A 150 2.63 0.32 2.51
C ASN A 150 1.87 1.53 3.08
N VAL A 151 2.45 2.20 4.08
CA VAL A 151 1.94 3.45 4.64
C VAL A 151 2.97 4.54 4.40
N LEU A 152 2.74 5.38 3.38
CA LEU A 152 3.59 6.53 3.10
C LEU A 152 3.20 7.73 3.95
N VAL A 153 4.20 8.50 4.37
CA VAL A 153 4.03 9.76 5.09
C VAL A 153 4.79 10.90 4.43
N ARG A 154 4.16 12.07 4.40
CA ARG A 154 4.77 13.32 3.93
C ARG A 154 4.42 14.51 4.80
N LYS A 155 5.35 15.45 4.92
CA LYS A 155 5.13 16.71 5.66
C LYS A 155 4.07 17.56 4.99
N THR A 156 3.23 18.21 5.79
CA THR A 156 2.21 19.14 5.33
C THR A 156 2.14 20.39 6.22
N SER A 157 1.75 21.51 5.63
CA SER A 157 1.37 22.73 6.36
C SER A 157 -0.10 22.73 6.80
N LEU A 158 -0.92 21.85 6.21
CA LEU A 158 -2.32 21.69 6.58
C LEU A 158 -2.41 21.22 8.04
N LYS A 159 -3.29 21.85 8.82
CA LYS A 159 -3.53 21.49 10.22
C LYS A 159 -4.45 20.29 10.35
N GLU A 160 -5.33 20.14 9.37
CA GLU A 160 -6.41 19.17 9.36
C GLU A 160 -6.56 18.57 7.96
N VAL A 161 -7.04 17.34 7.90
CA VAL A 161 -7.48 16.66 6.69
C VAL A 161 -8.90 16.16 6.91
N ALA A 162 -9.76 16.28 5.90
CA ALA A 162 -11.15 15.87 6.00
C ALA A 162 -11.37 14.55 5.26
N VAL A 163 -12.21 13.69 5.83
CA VAL A 163 -12.82 12.54 5.16
C VAL A 163 -14.34 12.73 5.17
N THR A 164 -15.04 12.11 4.22
CA THR A 164 -16.50 12.04 4.22
C THR A 164 -16.90 10.58 4.28
N LEU A 165 -17.71 10.19 5.25
CA LEU A 165 -18.19 8.82 5.43
C LEU A 165 -19.71 8.89 5.56
N ASN A 166 -20.43 8.21 4.67
CA ASN A 166 -21.90 8.24 4.61
C ASN A 166 -22.46 9.67 4.53
N GLY A 167 -21.79 10.56 3.80
CA GLY A 167 -22.16 11.96 3.63
C GLY A 167 -21.80 12.88 4.80
N GLU A 168 -21.28 12.33 5.91
CA GLU A 168 -20.84 13.11 7.06
C GLU A 168 -19.34 13.42 6.99
N VAL A 169 -18.99 14.68 7.23
CA VAL A 169 -17.59 15.14 7.18
C VAL A 169 -16.92 15.01 8.54
N TYR A 170 -15.82 14.27 8.58
CA TYR A 170 -14.97 14.12 9.76
C TYR A 170 -13.62 14.79 9.52
N VAL A 171 -13.18 15.62 10.47
CA VAL A 171 -11.95 16.42 10.37
C VAL A 171 -10.89 15.86 11.31
N LEU A 172 -9.73 15.52 10.77
CA LEU A 172 -8.65 14.83 11.46
C LEU A 172 -7.41 15.74 11.58
N PRO A 173 -6.86 15.97 12.78
CA PRO A 173 -5.62 16.71 12.94
C PRO A 173 -4.44 15.98 12.30
N THR A 174 -3.73 16.63 11.37
CA THR A 174 -2.61 16.04 10.62
C THR A 174 -1.34 15.86 11.45
N GLN A 175 -1.19 16.66 12.53
CA GLN A 175 0.07 16.79 13.25
C GLN A 175 1.27 17.11 12.33
N GLY A 176 1.01 17.79 11.21
CA GLY A 176 2.01 18.15 10.20
C GLY A 176 2.40 17.02 9.24
N ILE A 177 1.66 15.90 9.21
CA ILE A 177 1.86 14.77 8.29
C ILE A 177 0.54 14.38 7.60
N LEU A 178 0.62 14.11 6.30
CA LEU A 178 -0.41 13.38 5.56
C LEU A 178 0.03 11.93 5.33
N VAL A 179 -0.95 11.03 5.34
CA VAL A 179 -0.76 9.60 5.04
C VAL A 179 -1.29 9.27 3.65
N ASN A 180 -0.59 8.39 2.94
CA ASN A 180 -1.07 7.73 1.73
C ASN A 180 -0.84 6.21 1.84
N ILE A 181 -1.92 5.43 1.73
CA ILE A 181 -1.90 3.97 1.66
C ILE A 181 -1.58 3.55 0.22
N ILE A 182 -0.66 2.59 0.04
CA ILE A 182 -0.18 2.11 -1.25
C ILE A 182 -0.18 0.58 -1.33
N ASP A 183 0.13 0.07 -2.52
CA ASP A 183 0.30 -1.34 -2.85
C ASP A 183 -0.92 -2.22 -2.59
N TYR A 184 -1.68 -2.43 -3.66
CA TYR A 184 -2.94 -3.15 -3.60
C TYR A 184 -2.82 -4.56 -4.19
N THR A 185 -1.62 -5.12 -4.17
CA THR A 185 -1.32 -6.42 -4.79
C THR A 185 -2.22 -7.54 -4.27
N PHE A 186 -2.48 -7.59 -2.97
CA PHE A 186 -3.36 -8.61 -2.35
C PHE A 186 -4.78 -8.13 -2.04
N SER A 187 -5.09 -6.88 -2.39
CA SER A 187 -6.33 -6.25 -1.97
C SER A 187 -7.56 -6.88 -2.62
N ARG A 188 -8.72 -6.56 -2.03
CA ARG A 188 -10.05 -6.94 -2.51
C ARG A 188 -10.99 -5.75 -2.45
N LEU A 189 -11.84 -5.61 -3.45
CA LEU A 189 -12.99 -4.71 -3.42
C LEU A 189 -14.17 -5.31 -4.18
N GLU A 190 -15.32 -4.66 -4.06
CA GLU A 190 -16.51 -4.95 -4.84
C GLU A 190 -17.20 -3.64 -5.23
N ARG A 191 -17.50 -3.49 -6.52
CA ARG A 191 -18.25 -2.36 -7.06
C ARG A 191 -19.31 -2.88 -8.00
N ASP A 192 -20.55 -2.42 -7.84
CA ASP A 192 -21.71 -2.81 -8.67
C ASP A 192 -21.90 -4.33 -8.76
N GLY A 193 -21.62 -5.06 -7.67
CA GLY A 193 -21.72 -6.52 -7.58
C GLY A 193 -20.57 -7.28 -8.25
N LEU A 194 -19.55 -6.60 -8.79
CA LEU A 194 -18.34 -7.22 -9.32
C LEU A 194 -17.23 -7.19 -8.26
N THR A 195 -16.83 -8.36 -7.79
CA THR A 195 -15.69 -8.53 -6.89
C THR A 195 -14.39 -8.59 -7.68
N VAL A 196 -13.42 -7.77 -7.27
CA VAL A 196 -12.05 -7.75 -7.80
C VAL A 196 -11.11 -8.05 -6.63
N PHE A 197 -10.29 -9.08 -6.76
CA PHE A 197 -9.40 -9.53 -5.69
C PHE A 197 -8.19 -10.28 -6.26
N CYS A 198 -7.14 -10.39 -5.46
CA CYS A 198 -6.05 -11.34 -5.68
C CYS A 198 -6.37 -12.67 -4.99
N ASP A 199 -6.34 -13.76 -5.74
CA ASP A 199 -6.56 -15.10 -5.20
C ASP A 199 -5.26 -15.68 -4.65
N LEU A 200 -5.17 -15.79 -3.32
CA LEU A 200 -4.03 -16.37 -2.61
C LEU A 200 -4.25 -17.84 -2.23
N SER A 201 -5.34 -18.47 -2.70
CA SER A 201 -5.75 -19.80 -2.24
C SER A 201 -4.72 -20.91 -2.50
N THR A 202 -3.85 -20.72 -3.49
CA THR A 202 -2.78 -21.65 -3.88
C THR A 202 -1.37 -21.17 -3.54
N ASP A 203 -1.22 -19.98 -2.95
CA ASP A 203 0.08 -19.37 -2.65
C ASP A 203 0.53 -19.71 -1.22
N GLU A 204 1.15 -20.88 -1.06
CA GLU A 204 1.61 -21.33 0.27
C GLU A 204 2.79 -20.52 0.83
N GLU A 205 3.57 -19.85 -0.02
CA GLU A 205 4.78 -19.14 0.41
C GLU A 205 4.43 -17.92 1.27
N VAL A 206 3.36 -17.21 0.92
CA VAL A 206 2.82 -16.09 1.70
C VAL A 206 2.53 -16.48 3.16
N PHE A 207 2.10 -17.72 3.41
CA PHE A 207 1.69 -18.18 4.75
C PHE A 207 2.81 -18.84 5.58
N GLN A 208 3.97 -19.12 4.96
CA GLN A 208 5.11 -19.77 5.59
C GLN A 208 6.13 -18.79 6.21
N GLY A 209 5.98 -17.49 5.95
CA GLY A 209 6.86 -16.47 6.51
C GLY A 209 6.85 -16.42 8.04
N GLY A 210 7.95 -15.93 8.62
CA GLY A 210 8.12 -15.81 10.07
C GLY A 210 9.12 -14.72 10.46
N GLY A 211 9.20 -14.43 11.76
CA GLY A 211 10.12 -13.43 12.32
C GLY A 211 9.52 -12.02 12.47
N ASP A 212 8.31 -11.78 11.96
CA ASP A 212 7.57 -10.53 12.14
C ASP A 212 6.06 -10.82 12.25
N TYR A 213 5.35 -10.02 13.06
CA TYR A 213 3.90 -10.13 13.25
C TYR A 213 3.09 -10.04 11.95
N GLN A 214 3.64 -9.43 10.88
CA GLN A 214 2.99 -9.36 9.57
C GLN A 214 2.61 -10.75 9.04
N PHE A 215 3.47 -11.75 9.28
CA PHE A 215 3.24 -13.09 8.77
C PHE A 215 2.13 -13.82 9.52
N ASP A 216 1.90 -13.45 10.80
CA ASP A 216 0.74 -13.94 11.55
C ASP A 216 -0.56 -13.36 10.99
N ILE A 217 -0.55 -12.12 10.49
CA ILE A 217 -1.74 -11.50 9.88
C ILE A 217 -2.20 -12.28 8.65
N TYR A 218 -1.29 -12.72 7.76
CA TYR A 218 -1.66 -13.56 6.62
C TYR A 218 -2.33 -14.87 7.06
N ARG A 219 -1.79 -15.52 8.09
CA ARG A 219 -2.37 -16.76 8.64
C ARG A 219 -3.75 -16.52 9.25
N HIS A 220 -3.93 -15.46 10.03
CA HIS A 220 -5.22 -15.10 10.62
C HIS A 220 -6.26 -14.77 9.54
N MET A 221 -5.90 -14.04 8.48
CA MET A 221 -6.82 -13.77 7.37
C MET A 221 -7.24 -15.07 6.68
N ARG A 222 -6.30 -15.98 6.40
CA ARG A 222 -6.58 -17.29 5.78
C ARG A 222 -7.49 -18.16 6.64
N GLU A 223 -7.29 -18.14 7.96
CA GLU A 223 -8.14 -18.86 8.91
C GLU A 223 -9.55 -18.26 8.93
N GLU A 224 -9.67 -16.94 9.03
CA GLU A 224 -10.96 -16.24 9.13
C GLU A 224 -11.80 -16.36 7.86
N ASN A 225 -11.18 -16.27 6.69
CA ASN A 225 -11.87 -16.39 5.40
C ASN A 225 -11.98 -17.84 4.90
N ALA A 226 -11.51 -18.82 5.67
CA ALA A 226 -11.47 -20.24 5.30
C ALA A 226 -10.82 -20.49 3.92
N ASN A 227 -9.78 -19.72 3.60
CA ASN A 227 -9.08 -19.68 2.31
C ASN A 227 -9.95 -19.24 1.11
N ASN A 228 -11.09 -18.59 1.33
CA ASN A 228 -11.91 -17.96 0.29
C ASN A 228 -11.63 -16.46 0.21
N TRP A 229 -10.77 -16.08 -0.74
CA TRP A 229 -10.31 -14.70 -0.89
C TRP A 229 -11.30 -13.79 -1.66
N ALA A 230 -12.38 -14.31 -2.23
CA ALA A 230 -13.39 -13.48 -2.89
C ALA A 230 -14.34 -12.79 -1.89
N ASP A 231 -14.61 -13.48 -0.77
CA ASP A 231 -15.56 -13.04 0.24
C ASP A 231 -15.08 -11.77 0.96
N TYR A 232 -16.03 -11.05 1.57
CA TYR A 232 -15.76 -9.80 2.25
C TYR A 232 -15.64 -10.00 3.76
N PHE A 233 -14.43 -9.83 4.29
CA PHE A 233 -14.08 -9.94 5.70
C PHE A 233 -13.35 -8.66 6.17
N PRO A 234 -14.06 -7.54 6.42
CA PRO A 234 -13.44 -6.26 6.78
C PRO A 234 -12.62 -6.30 8.08
N HIS A 235 -12.79 -7.33 8.90
CA HIS A 235 -11.92 -7.56 10.06
C HIS A 235 -10.44 -7.74 9.66
N SER A 236 -10.13 -8.14 8.42
CA SER A 236 -8.76 -8.13 7.89
C SER A 236 -8.10 -6.74 7.97
N ASN A 237 -8.86 -5.66 7.72
CA ASN A 237 -8.38 -4.29 7.91
C ASN A 237 -8.08 -3.99 9.39
N ILE A 238 -8.87 -4.54 10.32
CA ILE A 238 -8.64 -4.42 11.77
C ILE A 238 -7.37 -5.17 12.18
N LEU A 239 -7.14 -6.38 11.65
CA LEU A 239 -5.91 -7.14 11.88
C LEU A 239 -4.67 -6.34 11.46
N TRP A 240 -4.73 -5.69 10.29
CA TRP A 240 -3.66 -4.82 9.82
C TRP A 240 -3.50 -3.52 10.64
N LEU A 241 -4.60 -2.89 11.06
CA LEU A 241 -4.55 -1.73 11.96
C LEU A 241 -3.93 -2.10 13.31
N HIS A 242 -4.23 -3.30 13.82
CA HIS A 242 -3.61 -3.84 15.02
C HIS A 242 -2.11 -4.06 14.83
N TYR A 243 -1.70 -4.63 13.69
CA TYR A 243 -0.30 -4.73 13.31
C TYR A 243 0.41 -3.37 13.25
N LEU A 244 -0.20 -2.36 12.62
CA LEU A 244 0.38 -1.02 12.54
C LEU A 244 0.50 -0.37 13.92
N ALA A 245 -0.50 -0.54 14.79
CA ALA A 245 -0.44 -0.07 16.16
C ALA A 245 0.69 -0.75 16.95
N ASP A 246 0.87 -2.07 16.78
CA ASP A 246 1.95 -2.84 17.38
C ASP A 246 3.32 -2.29 16.95
N LYS A 247 3.53 -2.08 15.64
CA LYS A 247 4.75 -1.48 15.10
C LYS A 247 5.02 -0.09 15.65
N LEU A 248 4.01 0.78 15.68
CA LEU A 248 4.14 2.13 16.23
C LEU A 248 4.44 2.13 17.74
N LEU A 249 4.01 1.12 18.49
CA LEU A 249 4.26 1.04 19.94
C LEU A 249 5.60 0.39 20.27
N LYS A 250 6.01 -0.64 19.53
CA LYS A 250 7.16 -1.48 19.87
C LYS A 250 8.43 -1.14 19.07
N GLU A 251 8.29 -0.77 17.81
CA GLU A 251 9.42 -0.61 16.88
C GLU A 251 9.82 0.86 16.62
N VAL A 252 9.01 1.81 17.10
CA VAL A 252 9.28 3.25 16.94
C VAL A 252 9.80 3.86 18.23
N THR A 253 10.93 4.54 18.15
CA THR A 253 11.47 5.34 19.26
C THR A 253 11.02 6.80 19.16
N TYR A 254 10.29 7.28 20.17
CA TYR A 254 9.80 8.66 20.23
C TYR A 254 10.74 9.59 21.00
N LYS A 255 10.99 10.80 20.48
CA LYS A 255 11.82 11.82 21.17
C LYS A 255 11.16 12.41 22.42
N LYS A 256 9.82 12.44 22.46
CA LYS A 256 9.05 12.96 23.59
C LYS A 256 7.99 11.94 24.00
N LYS A 257 8.01 11.51 25.26
CA LYS A 257 6.85 10.81 25.86
C LYS A 257 5.69 11.79 26.01
N ALA A 258 4.47 11.31 25.82
CA ALA A 258 3.27 12.08 26.12
C ALA A 258 3.30 12.48 27.60
N THR A 259 3.18 13.77 27.89
CA THR A 259 2.78 14.23 29.22
C THR A 259 1.35 13.75 29.42
N SER A 260 1.15 12.80 30.34
CA SER A 260 -0.19 12.46 30.81
C SER A 260 -0.82 13.72 31.37
N SER A 261 -1.83 14.26 30.70
CA SER A 261 -2.71 15.25 31.29
C SER A 261 -3.55 14.55 32.37
N SER A 262 -3.21 14.84 33.63
CA SER A 262 -3.99 14.51 34.82
C SER A 262 -5.37 15.15 34.80
#